data_AF-A0A765ACI3-F1
#
_entry.id   AF-A0A765ACI3-F1
#
_cell.length_a   1.000
_cell.length_b   1.000
_cell.length_c   1.000
_cell.angle_alpha   90.00
_cell.angle_beta   90.00
_cell.angle_gamma   90.00
#
_symmetry.space_group_name_H-M   'P 1'
#
loop_
_entity.id
_entity.type
_entity.pdbx_description
1 polymer ?
#
loop_
_entity_poly.entity_id
_entity_poly.type
_entity_poly.pdbx_seq_one_letter_code
_entity_poly.pdbx_strand_id
1 'polypeptide(L)' 'MNGFRNSSRNGQVWRWQRAGSRAVSLEVSGRWMEAAEAWRRAASVAPRTDWQQFARKRAEHCHRRCRGRV' A
#
# COMPACT_ATOMS: atom_id res chain seq x y z
N MET A 1 -9.97 -24.01 20.46
CA MET A 1 -8.68 -23.59 19.86
C MET A 1 -8.95 -22.87 18.53
N ASN A 2 -8.22 -21.77 18.26
CA ASN A 2 -8.10 -21.03 16.97
C ASN A 2 -9.21 -20.06 16.49
N GLY A 3 -9.94 -19.38 17.37
CA GLY A 3 -10.93 -18.34 16.99
C GLY A 3 -10.38 -16.91 16.79
N PHE A 4 -9.22 -16.56 17.37
CA PHE A 4 -8.76 -15.16 17.49
C PHE A 4 -7.89 -14.65 16.33
N ARG A 5 -7.51 -15.50 15.37
CA ARG A 5 -6.62 -15.09 14.26
C ARG A 5 -7.34 -14.45 13.07
N ASN A 6 -8.66 -14.65 12.93
CA ASN A 6 -9.38 -14.22 11.72
C ASN A 6 -9.90 -12.78 11.80
N SER A 7 -10.31 -12.29 12.97
CA SER A 7 -10.78 -10.92 13.20
C SER A 7 -9.66 -9.88 13.03
N SER A 8 -8.44 -10.15 13.54
CA SER A 8 -7.28 -9.29 13.29
C SER A 8 -6.85 -9.28 11.82
N ARG A 9 -7.09 -10.37 11.08
CA ARG A 9 -6.79 -10.45 9.64
C ARG A 9 -7.73 -9.55 8.83
N ASN A 10 -9.02 -9.56 9.12
CA ASN A 10 -9.98 -8.64 8.49
C ASN A 10 -9.64 -7.17 8.79
N GLY A 11 -9.20 -6.84 10.01
CA GLY A 11 -8.72 -5.50 10.34
C GLY A 11 -7.49 -5.07 9.54
N GLN A 12 -6.54 -5.98 9.31
CA GLN A 12 -5.35 -5.72 8.48
C GLN A 12 -5.70 -5.61 6.99
N VAL A 13 -6.63 -6.43 6.50
CA VAL A 13 -7.16 -6.34 5.12
C VAL A 13 -7.86 -4.99 4.91
N TRP A 14 -8.70 -4.56 5.84
CA TRP A 14 -9.38 -3.27 5.76
C TRP A 14 -8.39 -2.10 5.79
N ARG A 15 -7.37 -2.15 6.66
CA ARG A 15 -6.30 -1.14 6.70
C ARG A 15 -5.49 -1.12 5.40
N TRP A 16 -5.18 -2.29 4.83
CA TRP A 16 -4.47 -2.40 3.56
C TRP A 16 -5.30 -1.81 2.41
N GLN A 17 -6.59 -2.15 2.32
CA GLN A 17 -7.49 -1.57 1.31
C GLN A 17 -7.61 -0.06 1.46
N ARG A 18 -7.81 0.45 2.68
CA ARG A 18 -7.90 1.90 2.94
C ARG A 18 -6.63 2.65 2.56
N ALA A 19 -5.46 2.08 2.89
CA ALA A 19 -4.16 2.64 2.50
C ALA A 19 -3.95 2.57 0.97
N GLY A 20 -4.33 1.47 0.34
CA GLY A 20 -4.27 1.26 -1.11
C GLY A 20 -5.18 2.23 -1.88
N SER A 21 -6.43 2.40 -1.47
CA SER A 21 -7.35 3.38 -2.09
C SER A 21 -6.80 4.80 -2.00
N ARG A 22 -6.24 5.20 -0.85
CA ARG A 22 -5.60 6.50 -0.70
C ARG A 22 -4.36 6.63 -1.60
N ALA A 23 -3.56 5.58 -1.71
CA ALA A 23 -2.39 5.57 -2.60
C ALA A 23 -2.80 5.73 -4.07
N VAL A 24 -3.86 5.03 -4.52
CA VAL A 24 -4.39 5.15 -5.88
C VAL A 24 -4.94 6.55 -6.15
N SER A 25 -5.68 7.16 -5.22
CA SER A 25 -6.14 8.54 -5.38
C SER A 25 -4.97 9.51 -5.56
N LEU A 26 -3.88 9.33 -4.81
CA LEU A 26 -2.67 10.15 -4.94
C LEU A 26 -1.93 9.91 -6.27
N GLU A 27 -1.91 8.68 -6.78
CA GLU A 27 -1.39 8.37 -8.12
C GLU A 27 -2.17 9.10 -9.21
N VAL A 28 -3.51 9.08 -9.14
CA VAL A 28 -4.39 9.75 -10.10
C VAL A 28 -4.24 11.27 -10.03
N SER A 29 -4.07 11.85 -8.83
CA SER A 29 -3.79 13.27 -8.65
C SER A 29 -2.34 13.68 -9.03
N GLY A 30 -1.49 12.75 -9.46
CA GLY A 30 -0.10 13.03 -9.84
C GLY A 30 0.83 13.35 -8.66
N ARG A 31 0.41 13.06 -7.43
CA ARG A 31 1.18 13.26 -6.18
C ARG A 31 2.03 12.02 -5.90
N TRP A 32 3.00 11.77 -6.79
CA TRP A 32 3.78 10.53 -6.82
C TRP A 32 4.58 10.25 -5.53
N MET A 33 5.13 11.27 -4.87
CA MET A 33 5.87 11.10 -3.61
C MET A 33 4.97 10.60 -2.47
N GLU A 34 3.80 11.22 -2.31
CA GLU A 34 2.83 10.83 -1.29
C GLU A 34 2.17 9.49 -1.61
N ALA A 35 1.94 9.20 -2.90
CA ALA A 35 1.50 7.89 -3.34
C ALA A 35 2.50 6.80 -2.94
N ALA A 36 3.81 7.05 -3.12
CA ALA A 36 4.85 6.11 -2.72
C ALA A 36 4.87 5.86 -1.21
N GLU A 37 4.70 6.90 -0.39
CA GLU A 37 4.59 6.74 1.07
C GLU A 37 3.33 5.97 1.48
N ALA A 38 2.19 6.24 0.84
CA ALA A 38 0.96 5.51 1.10
C ALA A 38 1.09 4.03 0.74
N TRP A 39 1.73 3.71 -0.39
CA TRP A 39 2.06 2.33 -0.77
C TRP A 39 3.05 1.67 0.19
N ARG A 40 4.08 2.38 0.68
CA ARG A 40 4.99 1.85 1.72
C ARG A 40 4.24 1.53 3.02
N ARG A 41 3.34 2.40 3.45
CA ARG A 41 2.48 2.14 4.63
C ARG A 41 1.57 0.96 4.40
N ALA A 42 0.98 0.83 3.20
CA ALA A 42 0.17 -0.32 2.82
C ALA A 42 0.98 -1.63 2.89
N ALA A 43 2.22 -1.64 2.40
CA ALA A 43 3.10 -2.80 2.50
C ALA A 43 3.36 -3.23 3.95
N SER A 44 3.54 -2.28 4.88
CA SER A 44 3.77 -2.61 6.30
C SER A 44 2.56 -3.20 7.02
N VAL A 45 1.33 -2.86 6.59
CA VAL A 45 0.10 -3.40 7.20
C VAL A 45 -0.44 -4.64 6.49
N ALA A 46 0.14 -5.02 5.34
CA ALA A 46 -0.37 -6.15 4.56
C ALA A 46 -0.13 -7.49 5.31
N PRO A 47 -1.19 -8.30 5.53
CA PRO A 47 -1.09 -9.59 6.22
C PRO A 47 -0.44 -10.69 5.37
N ARG A 48 -0.29 -10.47 4.06
CA ARG A 48 0.23 -11.44 3.09
C ARG A 48 1.41 -10.87 2.34
N THR A 49 2.45 -11.68 2.16
CA THR A 49 3.67 -11.34 1.44
C THR A 49 3.38 -10.89 0.00
N ASP A 50 2.39 -11.49 -0.67
CA ASP A 50 1.98 -11.07 -2.03
C ASP A 50 1.52 -9.60 -2.08
N TRP A 51 0.74 -9.19 -1.08
CA TRP A 51 0.23 -7.83 -0.98
C TRP A 51 1.33 -6.84 -0.57
N GLN A 52 2.30 -7.28 0.24
CA GLN A 52 3.48 -6.49 0.55
C GLN A 52 4.34 -6.24 -0.68
N GLN A 53 4.58 -7.29 -1.49
CA GLN A 53 5.37 -7.18 -2.72
C GLN A 53 4.67 -6.31 -3.76
N PHE A 54 3.35 -6.44 -3.92
CA PHE A 54 2.58 -5.56 -4.80
C PHE A 54 2.71 -4.10 -4.40
N ALA A 55 2.51 -3.79 -3.11
CA ALA A 55 2.61 -2.44 -2.59
C ALA A 55 4.03 -1.87 -2.69
N ARG A 56 5.07 -2.69 -2.47
CA ARG A 56 6.48 -2.30 -2.69
C ARG A 56 6.76 -1.93 -4.14
N LYS A 57 6.39 -2.81 -5.09
CA LYS A 57 6.58 -2.54 -6.53
C LYS A 57 5.90 -1.24 -6.96
N ARG A 58 4.70 -0.98 -6.44
CA ARG A 58 3.98 0.29 -6.69
C ARG A 58 4.66 1.50 -6.04
N ALA A 59 5.16 1.38 -4.82
CA ALA A 59 5.93 2.43 -4.17
C ALA A 59 7.20 2.78 -4.96
N GLU A 60 7.93 1.78 -5.45
CA GLU A 60 9.12 1.96 -6.29
C GLU A 60 8.77 2.62 -7.62
N HIS A 61 7.67 2.19 -8.26
CA HIS A 61 7.17 2.82 -9.49
C HIS A 61 6.83 4.30 -9.28
N CYS A 62 6.13 4.63 -8.20
CA CYS A 62 5.82 6.01 -7.83
C CYS A 62 7.09 6.83 -7.56
N HIS A 63 8.07 6.27 -6.85
CA HIS A 63 9.36 6.92 -6.62
C HIS A 63 10.13 7.17 -7.92
N ARG A 64 10.16 6.19 -8.84
CA ARG A 64 10.80 6.33 -10.15
C ARG A 64 10.10 7.39 -10.99
N ARG A 65 8.76 7.43 -11.01
CA ARG A 65 8.00 8.49 -11.69
C ARG A 65 8.20 9.87 -11.08
N CYS A 66 8.35 9.96 -9.76
CA CYS A 66 8.67 11.22 -9.09
C CYS A 66 10.07 11.73 -9.46
N ARG A 67 11.05 10.82 -9.63
CA ARG A 67 12.45 11.14 -9.96
C ARG A 67 12.72 11.30 -11.46
N GLY A 68 11.99 10.59 -12.31
CA GLY A 68 12.09 10.67 -13.78
C GLY A 68 11.24 11.76 -14.40
N ARG A 69 10.82 12.77 -13.61
CA ARG A 69 10.12 13.96 -14.07
C ARG A 69 11.11 15.11 -14.36
N VAL A 70 12.29 14.76 -14.86
CA VAL A 70 13.27 15.67 -15.50
C VAL A 70 12.99 15.65 -16.99
#